data_AF-A0A524CR66-F1
#
_entry.id   AF-A0A524CR66-F1
#
_cell.length_a   1.000
_cell.length_b   1.000
_cell.length_c   1.000
_cell.angle_alpha   90.00
_cell.angle_beta   90.00
_cell.angle_gamma   90.00
#
_symmetry.space_group_name_H-M   'P 1'
#
loop_
_entity.id
_entity.type
_entity.pdbx_description
1 polymer ?
#
loop_
_entity_poly.entity_id
_entity_poly.type
_entity_poly.pdbx_seq_one_letter_code
_entity_poly.pdbx_strand_id
1 'polypeptide(L)'
;MAEIPLPGNATRRPDRERPLGVTLLAILQFIQALVVLVAGGTILIAGSIFLPIIGTVVGVVVILFGLFVFYIGLGLWNLQSWAWSWAFIANILGVIIGIVNNFDIVGILLSVVILLYLNEPNTKAVFR
;
A
#
# COMPACT_ATOMS: atom_id res chain seq x y z
N MET A 1 -11.07 16.44 54.49
CA MET A 1 -10.65 15.12 53.99
C MET A 1 -9.80 15.38 52.77
N ALA A 2 -8.49 15.12 52.84
CA ALA A 2 -7.59 15.28 51.71
C ALA A 2 -7.70 14.02 50.83
N GLU A 3 -8.23 14.16 49.63
CA GLU A 3 -8.21 13.09 48.65
C GLU A 3 -6.77 12.91 48.19
N ILE A 4 -6.18 11.74 48.49
CA ILE A 4 -4.86 11.36 48.04
C ILE A 4 -5.00 10.96 46.56
N PRO A 5 -4.36 11.65 45.59
CA PRO A 5 -4.43 11.26 44.20
C PRO A 5 -3.73 9.91 44.02
N LEU A 6 -4.46 8.91 43.55
CA LEU A 6 -3.90 7.59 43.30
C LEU A 6 -2.97 7.63 42.07
N PRO A 7 -1.75 7.08 42.15
CA PRO A 7 -0.81 7.01 41.02
C PRO A 7 -1.22 5.99 39.93
N GLY A 8 -2.50 5.66 39.83
CA GLY A 8 -3.02 4.64 38.90
C GLY A 8 -2.96 5.03 37.42
N ASN A 9 -2.82 6.31 37.11
CA ASN A 9 -2.86 6.81 35.73
C ASN A 9 -1.49 7.25 35.18
N ALA A 10 -0.41 7.18 35.97
CA ALA A 10 0.89 7.73 35.59
C ALA A 10 1.71 6.85 34.64
N THR A 11 1.25 5.63 34.33
CA THR A 11 2.03 4.64 33.57
C THR A 11 1.37 4.16 32.27
N ARG A 12 0.23 4.74 31.87
CA ARG A 12 -0.31 4.46 30.53
C ARG A 12 0.64 5.11 29.53
N ARG A 13 1.57 4.32 28.98
CA ARG A 13 2.26 4.68 27.73
C ARG A 13 1.15 5.12 26.79
N PRO A 14 1.23 6.30 26.16
CA PRO A 14 0.25 6.67 25.16
C PRO A 14 0.19 5.48 24.21
N ASP A 15 -0.97 4.82 24.13
CA ASP A 15 -1.19 3.81 23.11
C ASP A 15 -0.78 4.51 21.82
N ARG A 16 0.19 3.94 21.08
CA ARG A 16 0.75 4.57 19.88
C ARG A 16 -0.32 4.46 18.80
N GLU A 17 -1.33 5.30 18.96
CA GLU A 17 -2.57 5.27 18.23
C GLU A 17 -2.20 5.56 16.79
N ARG A 18 -2.48 4.60 15.92
CA ARG A 18 -2.09 4.70 14.51
C ARG A 18 -2.79 5.93 13.94
N PRO A 19 -2.04 6.91 13.41
CA PRO A 19 -2.67 8.08 12.83
C PRO A 19 -3.63 7.65 11.73
N LEU A 20 -4.82 8.26 11.70
CA LEU A 20 -5.86 7.92 10.72
C LEU A 20 -5.35 7.95 9.28
N GLY A 21 -4.42 8.87 8.97
CA GLY A 21 -3.76 8.95 7.67
C GLY A 21 -2.96 7.71 7.29
N VAL A 22 -2.29 7.05 8.24
CA VAL A 22 -1.55 5.81 7.97
C VAL A 22 -2.50 4.64 7.76
N THR A 23 -3.58 4.57 8.52
CA THR A 23 -4.63 3.55 8.34
C THR A 23 -5.26 3.67 6.95
N LEU A 24 -5.59 4.89 6.52
CA LEU A 24 -6.14 5.14 5.19
C LEU A 24 -5.13 4.77 4.08
N LEU A 25 -3.86 5.14 4.24
CA LEU A 25 -2.77 4.75 3.35
C LEU A 25 -2.66 3.24 3.17
N ALA A 26 -2.67 2.51 4.29
CA ALA A 26 -2.56 1.05 4.25
C ALA A 26 -3.78 0.42 3.57
N ILE A 27 -4.99 0.94 3.83
CA ILE A 27 -6.21 0.50 3.13
C ILE A 27 -6.12 0.75 1.63
N LEU A 28 -5.71 1.95 1.22
CA LEU A 28 -5.52 2.30 -0.20
C LEU A 28 -4.48 1.38 -0.86
N GLN A 29 -3.39 1.09 -0.15
CA GLN A 29 -2.35 0.18 -0.63
C GLN A 29 -2.88 -1.27 -0.78
N PHE A 30 -3.75 -1.74 0.13
CA PHE A 30 -4.39 -3.05 -0.01
C PHE A 30 -5.36 -3.10 -1.18
N ILE A 31 -6.13 -2.03 -1.41
CA ILE A 31 -7.01 -1.92 -2.57
C ILE A 31 -6.18 -1.98 -3.85
N GLN A 32 -5.06 -1.24 -3.92
CA GLN A 32 -4.15 -1.29 -5.06
C GLN A 32 -3.60 -2.69 -5.30
N ALA A 33 -3.13 -3.35 -4.24
CA ALA A 33 -2.62 -4.72 -4.35
C ALA A 33 -3.68 -5.67 -4.88
N LEU A 34 -4.93 -5.55 -4.41
CA LEU A 34 -6.04 -6.36 -4.89
C LEU A 34 -6.31 -6.12 -6.38
N VAL A 35 -6.32 -4.87 -6.83
CA VAL A 35 -6.49 -4.53 -8.25
C VAL A 35 -5.40 -5.17 -9.10
N VAL A 36 -4.14 -5.08 -8.67
CA VAL A 36 -2.99 -5.68 -9.37
C VAL A 36 -3.09 -7.20 -9.39
N LEU A 37 -3.51 -7.83 -8.28
CA LEU A 37 -3.69 -9.28 -8.20
C LEU A 37 -4.80 -9.77 -9.14
N VAL A 38 -5.92 -9.05 -9.20
CA VAL A 38 -7.01 -9.35 -10.14
C VAL A 38 -6.52 -9.20 -11.57
N ALA A 39 -5.80 -8.12 -11.89
CA ALA A 39 -5.21 -7.91 -13.21
C ALA A 39 -4.19 -9.03 -13.57
N GLY A 40 -3.35 -9.44 -12.62
CA GLY A 40 -2.43 -10.56 -12.83
C GLY A 40 -3.14 -11.88 -13.09
N GLY A 41 -4.23 -12.15 -12.35
CA GLY A 41 -5.08 -13.33 -12.54
C GLY A 41 -5.79 -13.33 -13.90
N THR A 42 -6.32 -12.18 -14.34
CA THR A 42 -6.96 -12.08 -15.66
C THR A 42 -5.94 -12.24 -16.79
N ILE A 43 -4.76 -11.65 -16.66
CA ILE A 43 -3.65 -11.84 -17.62
C ILE A 43 -3.20 -13.30 -17.65
N LEU A 44 -3.08 -13.96 -16.50
CA LEU A 44 -2.71 -15.37 -16.45
C LEU A 44 -3.72 -16.24 -17.19
N ILE A 45 -5.01 -16.08 -16.89
CA ILE A 45 -6.08 -16.88 -17.51
C ILE A 45 -6.18 -16.57 -19.00
N ALA A 46 -6.42 -15.31 -19.38
CA ALA A 46 -6.62 -14.93 -20.79
C ALA A 46 -5.33 -15.09 -21.60
N GLY A 47 -4.20 -14.67 -21.04
CA GLY A 47 -2.89 -14.75 -21.68
C GLY A 47 -2.46 -16.20 -21.92
N SER A 48 -2.76 -17.13 -21.01
CA SER A 48 -2.47 -18.56 -21.23
C SER A 48 -3.24 -19.17 -22.41
N ILE A 49 -4.39 -18.59 -22.79
CA ILE A 49 -5.21 -19.03 -23.92
C ILE A 49 -4.68 -18.47 -25.23
N PHE A 50 -4.41 -17.16 -25.30
CA PHE A 50 -4.02 -16.49 -26.55
C PHE A 50 -2.53 -16.53 -26.84
N LEU A 51 -1.69 -16.48 -25.81
CA LEU A 51 -0.22 -16.47 -25.91
C LEU A 51 0.37 -17.38 -24.82
N PRO A 52 0.28 -18.71 -24.95
CA PRO A 52 0.38 -19.63 -23.82
C PRO A 52 1.62 -19.47 -22.95
N ILE A 53 2.79 -19.32 -23.58
CA ILE A 53 4.06 -19.17 -22.84
C ILE A 53 4.17 -17.76 -22.26
N ILE A 54 4.03 -16.74 -23.11
CA ILE A 54 4.27 -15.33 -22.73
C ILE A 54 3.21 -14.87 -21.72
N GLY A 55 1.93 -15.10 -21.99
CA GLY A 55 0.83 -14.69 -21.13
C GLY A 55 0.89 -15.35 -19.75
N THR A 56 1.28 -16.63 -19.68
CA THR A 56 1.46 -17.31 -18.39
C THR A 56 2.60 -16.70 -17.59
N VAL A 57 3.76 -16.50 -18.22
CA VAL A 57 4.93 -15.90 -17.54
C VAL A 57 4.61 -14.48 -17.06
N VAL A 58 4.02 -13.65 -17.91
CA VAL A 58 3.64 -12.27 -17.56
C VAL A 58 2.61 -12.27 -16.43
N GLY A 59 1.56 -13.10 -16.51
CA GLY A 59 0.53 -13.21 -15.49
C GLY A 59 1.11 -13.58 -14.12
N VAL A 60 1.99 -14.59 -14.07
CA VAL A 60 2.66 -15.01 -12.83
C VAL A 60 3.52 -13.87 -12.26
N VAL A 61 4.30 -13.18 -13.10
CA VAL A 61 5.14 -12.05 -12.67
C VAL A 61 4.29 -10.93 -12.08
N VAL A 62 3.17 -10.58 -12.72
CA VAL A 62 2.25 -9.53 -12.23
C VAL A 62 1.61 -9.94 -10.90
N ILE A 63 1.22 -11.21 -10.74
CA ILE A 63 0.69 -11.72 -9.46
C ILE A 63 1.75 -11.61 -8.35
N LEU A 64 2.99 -12.02 -8.61
CA LEU A 64 4.08 -11.91 -7.63
C LEU A 64 4.33 -10.45 -7.24
N PHE A 65 4.26 -9.53 -8.20
CA PHE A 65 4.34 -8.10 -7.93
C PHE A 65 3.15 -7.62 -7.08
N GLY A 66 1.92 -8.05 -7.36
CA GLY A 66 0.74 -7.74 -6.55
C GLY A 66 0.87 -8.22 -5.10
N LEU A 67 1.42 -9.42 -4.89
CA LEU A 67 1.72 -9.95 -3.55
C LEU A 67 2.78 -9.12 -2.82
N PHE A 68 3.80 -8.66 -3.54
CA PHE A 68 4.79 -7.75 -2.97
C PHE A 68 4.19 -6.41 -2.57
N VAL A 69 3.32 -5.83 -3.40
CA VAL A 69 2.55 -4.60 -3.08
C VAL A 69 1.65 -4.81 -1.86
N PHE A 70 1.03 -5.98 -1.73
CA PHE A 70 0.26 -6.36 -0.54
C PHE A 70 1.14 -6.42 0.72
N TYR A 71 2.32 -7.00 0.61
CA TYR A 71 3.29 -7.07 1.70
C TYR A 71 3.76 -5.68 2.14
N ILE A 72 3.93 -4.73 1.21
CA ILE A 72 4.17 -3.32 1.53
C ILE A 72 3.00 -2.74 2.33
N GLY A 73 1.75 -3.07 1.96
CA GLY A 73 0.55 -2.68 2.72
C GLY A 73 0.58 -3.17 4.17
N LEU A 74 1.03 -4.41 4.41
CA LEU A 74 1.24 -4.95 5.76
C LEU A 74 2.36 -4.21 6.51
N GLY A 75 3.43 -3.82 5.81
CA GLY A 75 4.50 -3.00 6.36
C GLY A 75 4.02 -1.60 6.78
N LEU A 76 3.21 -0.94 5.94
CA LEU A 76 2.58 0.35 6.24
C LEU A 76 1.61 0.23 7.41
N TRP A 77 0.80 -0.83 7.43
CA TRP A 77 -0.09 -1.14 8.54
C TRP A 77 0.73 -1.21 9.83
N ASN A 78 1.85 -1.93 9.83
CA ASN A 78 2.71 -2.09 11.01
C ASN A 78 3.67 -0.92 11.31
N LEU A 79 3.49 0.24 10.66
CA LEU A 79 4.32 1.44 10.86
C LEU A 79 5.82 1.18 10.61
N GLN A 80 6.18 0.27 9.72
CA GLN A 80 7.58 -0.06 9.43
C GLN A 80 8.19 0.94 8.45
N SER A 81 9.35 1.51 8.77
CA SER A 81 10.01 2.56 7.97
C SER A 81 10.39 2.12 6.55
N TRP A 82 10.75 0.84 6.36
CA TRP A 82 11.06 0.31 5.02
C TRP A 82 9.84 0.35 4.08
N ALA A 83 8.63 0.17 4.61
CA ALA A 83 7.41 0.10 3.82
C ALA A 83 7.13 1.44 3.11
N TRP A 84 7.55 2.56 3.72
CA TRP A 84 7.42 3.88 3.12
C TRP A 84 8.23 3.99 1.82
N SER A 85 9.51 3.61 1.84
CA SER A 85 10.38 3.68 0.65
C SER A 85 9.87 2.79 -0.48
N TRP A 86 9.44 1.57 -0.15
CA TRP A 86 8.93 0.64 -1.15
C TRP A 86 7.55 1.06 -1.69
N ALA A 87 6.66 1.59 -0.84
CA ALA A 87 5.39 2.15 -1.29
C ALA A 87 5.60 3.31 -2.26
N PHE A 88 6.56 4.19 -1.98
CA PHE A 88 6.88 5.31 -2.87
C PHE A 88 7.32 4.83 -4.25
N ILE A 89 8.25 3.88 -4.31
CA ILE A 89 8.75 3.31 -5.58
C ILE A 89 7.62 2.59 -6.33
N ALA A 90 6.86 1.74 -5.65
CA ALA A 90 5.79 0.96 -6.26
C ALA A 90 4.71 1.86 -6.86
N ASN A 91 4.35 2.96 -6.19
CA ASN A 91 3.33 3.89 -6.69
C ASN A 91 3.84 4.78 -7.82
N ILE A 92 5.12 5.16 -7.83
CA ILE A 92 5.72 5.83 -9.01
C ILE A 92 5.66 4.91 -10.23
N LEU A 93 6.02 3.64 -10.07
CA LEU A 93 5.90 2.65 -11.15
C LEU A 93 4.45 2.48 -11.59
N GLY A 94 3.51 2.46 -10.64
CA GLY A 94 2.07 2.41 -10.91
C GLY A 94 1.59 3.55 -11.80
N VAL A 95 2.03 4.79 -11.53
CA VAL A 95 1.72 5.96 -12.38
C VAL A 95 2.29 5.78 -13.79
N ILE A 96 3.56 5.39 -13.92
CA ILE A 96 4.21 5.20 -15.23
C ILE A 96 3.47 4.14 -16.04
N ILE A 97 3.15 2.99 -15.42
CA ILE A 97 2.43 1.90 -16.08
C ILE A 97 1.03 2.37 -16.49
N GLY A 98 0.31 3.10 -15.62
CA GLY A 98 -1.01 3.62 -15.94
C GLY A 98 -1.01 4.57 -17.14
N ILE A 99 0.03 5.39 -17.29
CA ILE A 99 0.19 6.28 -18.46
C ILE A 99 0.43 5.46 -19.73
N VAL A 100 1.32 4.46 -19.69
CA VAL A 100 1.65 3.62 -20.85
C VAL A 100 0.46 2.74 -21.25
N ASN A 101 -0.35 2.29 -20.29
CA ASN A 101 -1.48 1.42 -20.50
C ASN A 101 -2.77 2.19 -20.84
N ASN A 102 -2.72 3.01 -21.90
CA ASN A 102 -3.86 3.79 -22.41
C ASN A 102 -4.46 4.80 -21.43
N PHE A 103 -3.63 5.44 -20.58
CA PHE A 103 -4.12 6.37 -19.56
C PHE A 103 -5.20 5.74 -18.67
N ASP A 104 -4.84 4.68 -17.95
CA ASP A 104 -5.69 4.13 -16.90
C ASP A 104 -5.87 5.17 -15.78
N ILE A 105 -6.89 6.01 -15.93
CA ILE A 105 -7.20 7.12 -15.03
C ILE A 105 -7.39 6.61 -13.60
N VAL A 106 -8.01 5.43 -13.42
CA VAL A 106 -8.29 4.88 -12.10
C VAL A 106 -6.99 4.45 -11.41
N GLY A 107 -6.13 3.70 -12.11
CA GLY A 107 -4.83 3.28 -11.57
C GLY A 107 -3.88 4.44 -11.29
N ILE A 108 -3.87 5.44 -12.17
CA ILE A 108 -3.09 6.67 -11.99
C ILE A 108 -3.59 7.45 -10.78
N LEU A 109 -4.90 7.69 -10.67
CA LEU A 109 -5.49 8.42 -9.54
C LEU A 109 -5.19 7.72 -8.22
N LEU A 110 -5.35 6.40 -8.14
CA LEU A 110 -5.06 5.63 -6.94
C LEU A 110 -3.59 5.80 -6.52
N SER A 111 -2.67 5.65 -7.48
CA SER A 111 -1.23 5.78 -7.23
C SER A 111 -0.84 7.19 -6.81
N VAL A 112 -1.42 8.22 -7.44
CA VAL A 112 -1.20 9.63 -7.10
C VAL A 112 -1.73 9.95 -5.71
N VAL A 113 -2.95 9.51 -5.37
CA VAL A 113 -3.53 9.73 -4.04
C VAL A 113 -2.64 9.08 -2.97
N ILE A 114 -2.17 7.85 -3.20
CA ILE A 114 -1.25 7.19 -2.27
C ILE A 114 0.04 8.00 -2.10
N LEU A 115 0.65 8.48 -3.19
CA LEU A 115 1.87 9.32 -3.13
C LEU A 115 1.65 10.63 -2.37
N LEU A 116 0.48 11.27 -2.53
CA LEU A 116 0.13 12.48 -1.80
C LEU A 116 0.04 12.21 -0.30
N TYR A 117 -0.72 11.19 0.11
CA TYR A 117 -0.84 10.81 1.51
C TYR A 117 0.49 10.32 2.10
N LEU A 118 1.33 9.65 1.31
CA LEU A 118 2.63 9.14 1.75
C LEU A 118 3.62 10.28 2.06
N ASN A 119 3.49 11.41 1.36
CA ASN A 119 4.30 12.61 1.56
C ASN A 119 3.70 13.60 2.57
N GLU A 120 2.53 13.30 3.12
CA GLU A 120 1.90 14.18 4.09
C GLU A 120 2.76 14.27 5.38
N PRO A 121 2.93 15.47 5.99
CA PRO A 121 3.83 15.62 7.13
C PRO A 121 3.51 14.69 8.30
N ASN A 122 2.21 14.45 8.52
CA ASN A 122 1.70 13.62 9.61
C ASN A 122 2.03 12.13 9.43
N THR A 123 2.06 11.63 8.20
CA THR A 123 2.39 10.22 7.90
C THR A 123 3.90 10.04 7.83
N LYS A 124 4.61 10.96 7.15
CA LYS A 124 6.07 10.94 7.04
C LYS A 124 6.79 11.00 8.39
N ALA A 125 6.24 11.73 9.36
CA ALA A 125 6.81 11.80 10.71
C ALA A 125 6.83 10.46 11.45
N VAL A 126 5.95 9.52 11.08
CA VAL A 126 5.82 8.21 11.75
C VAL A 126 6.86 7.20 11.25
N PHE A 127 7.30 7.35 9.99
CA PHE A 127 8.21 6.43 9.32
C PHE A 127 9.68 6.89 9.30
N ARG A 128 9.99 8.01 9.97
CA ARG A 128 11.34 8.57 10.08
C ARG A 128 12.16 7.91 11.19
#